data_AF-A0A7V9PNX4-F1
#
_entry.id   AF-A0A7V9PNX4-F1
#
_cell.length_a   1.000
_cell.length_b   1.000
_cell.length_c   1.000
_cell.angle_alpha   90.00
_cell.angle_beta   90.00
_cell.angle_gamma   90.00
#
_symmetry.space_group_name_H-M   'P 1'
#
loop_
_entity.id
_entity.type
_entity.pdbx_description
1 polymer ?
#
loop_
_entity_poly.entity_id
_entity_poly.type
_entity_poly.pdbx_seq_one_letter_code
_entity_poly.pdbx_strand_id
1 'polypeptide(L)'
;MTIYSSLPLQGAARAQAEAAVDGAKLALEQAGGKVGKLTIQYTSLDDSTAQAGGWDPGQTSSNARKAAGDESTIGYIGEFNSGATAVSLPLLNEAGIPQVSPGNTAVGITSDDPGAGPGEPDKYYPTGKRTYARILPKDFDPKDGGLPVDVAKRVLITIPGVAPEEYPPAGKQFLKDFEAKYGEKNPDRYAVYGYESMSLILDAIKRAGEKGDDRAAVLEQIFATKDREGVFGTYGIDKNGDITLTPYGVYRIKDGQTVFDRSVEPEGT
;
A
#
# COMPACT_ATOMS: atom_id res chain seq x y z
N MET A 1 11.00 -14.41 -31.56
CA MET A 1 9.75 -14.18 -30.79
C MET A 1 10.12 -13.29 -29.63
N THR A 2 9.23 -12.38 -29.24
CA THR A 2 9.53 -11.35 -28.24
C THR A 2 8.68 -11.56 -27.00
N ILE A 3 9.32 -11.48 -25.84
CA ILE A 3 8.67 -11.35 -24.55
C ILE A 3 8.91 -9.92 -24.07
N TYR A 4 7.84 -9.18 -23.83
CA TYR A 4 7.92 -7.87 -23.22
C TYR A 4 7.82 -8.00 -21.70
N SER A 5 8.45 -7.10 -20.97
CA SER A 5 8.01 -6.76 -19.62
C SER A 5 7.67 -5.29 -19.54
N SER A 6 6.80 -4.95 -18.59
CA SER A 6 6.43 -3.59 -18.25
C SER A 6 6.31 -3.54 -16.73
N LEU A 7 7.20 -2.76 -16.11
CA LEU A 7 7.36 -2.69 -14.66
C LEU A 7 7.83 -1.27 -14.28
N PRO A 8 7.57 -0.80 -13.05
CA PRO A 8 7.91 0.56 -12.64
C PRO A 8 9.40 0.66 -12.32
N LEU A 9 10.21 1.09 -13.30
CA LEU A 9 11.66 1.23 -13.15
C LEU A 9 12.09 2.58 -12.55
N GLN A 10 11.12 3.35 -12.04
CA GLN A 10 11.30 4.57 -11.28
C GLN A 10 10.40 4.56 -10.03
N GLY A 11 10.69 5.45 -9.09
CA GLY A 11 9.88 5.60 -7.88
C GLY A 11 10.08 4.50 -6.83
N ALA A 12 9.12 4.37 -5.92
CA ALA A 12 9.24 3.55 -4.71
C ALA A 12 9.36 2.04 -4.97
N ALA A 13 8.81 1.56 -6.10
CA ALA A 13 8.85 0.14 -6.48
C ALA A 13 10.06 -0.22 -7.38
N ARG A 14 10.92 0.75 -7.69
CA ARG A 14 12.03 0.58 -8.64
C ARG A 14 12.92 -0.61 -8.33
N ALA A 15 13.38 -0.73 -7.09
CA ALA A 15 14.33 -1.78 -6.71
C ALA A 15 13.72 -3.18 -6.89
N GLN A 16 12.44 -3.34 -6.57
CA GLN A 16 11.70 -4.59 -6.76
C GLN A 16 11.46 -4.88 -8.25
N ALA A 17 11.13 -3.86 -9.03
CA ALA A 17 10.94 -3.97 -10.47
C ALA A 17 12.24 -4.35 -11.19
N GLU A 18 13.36 -3.71 -10.87
CA GLU A 18 14.69 -4.05 -11.40
C GLU A 18 15.06 -5.50 -11.05
N ALA A 19 14.82 -5.94 -9.81
CA ALA A 19 15.05 -7.33 -9.40
C ALA A 19 14.18 -8.33 -10.19
N ALA A 20 12.91 -8.00 -10.47
CA ALA A 20 12.05 -8.83 -11.29
C ALA A 20 12.53 -8.90 -12.76
N VAL A 21 12.99 -7.77 -13.32
CA VAL A 21 13.59 -7.71 -14.66
C VAL A 21 14.84 -8.58 -14.74
N ASP A 22 15.73 -8.48 -13.76
CA ASP A 22 16.97 -9.25 -13.73
C ASP A 22 16.71 -10.74 -13.53
N GLY A 23 15.70 -11.12 -12.73
CA GLY A 23 15.23 -12.50 -12.62
C GLY A 23 14.72 -13.04 -13.96
N ALA A 24 13.97 -12.26 -14.73
CA ALA A 24 13.50 -12.65 -16.07
C ALA A 24 14.68 -12.82 -17.05
N LYS A 25 15.67 -11.92 -17.02
CA LYS A 25 16.89 -12.03 -17.84
C LYS A 25 17.68 -13.30 -17.48
N LEU A 26 17.87 -13.57 -16.19
CA LEU A 26 18.58 -14.76 -15.72
C LEU A 26 17.89 -16.05 -16.19
N ALA A 27 16.56 -16.11 -16.11
CA ALA A 27 15.80 -17.27 -16.60
C ALA A 27 16.00 -17.49 -18.11
N LEU A 28 15.99 -16.40 -18.90
CA LEU A 28 16.25 -16.47 -20.34
C LEU A 28 17.71 -16.89 -20.65
N GLU A 29 18.68 -16.36 -19.91
CA GLU A 29 20.09 -16.73 -20.04
C GLU A 29 20.31 -18.22 -19.74
N GLN A 30 19.70 -18.74 -18.67
CA GLN A 30 19.77 -20.16 -18.30
C GLN A 30 19.13 -21.07 -19.36
N ALA A 31 18.13 -20.58 -20.09
CA ALA A 31 17.56 -21.26 -21.25
C ALA A 31 18.44 -21.11 -22.52
N GLY A 32 19.55 -20.38 -22.45
CA GLY A 32 20.45 -20.13 -23.59
C GLY A 32 19.83 -19.20 -24.65
N GLY A 33 18.89 -18.34 -24.26
CA GLY A 33 18.23 -17.39 -25.16
C GLY A 33 17.23 -18.01 -26.15
N LYS A 34 16.89 -19.29 -26.00
CA LYS A 34 16.04 -20.02 -26.95
C LYS A 34 15.26 -21.15 -26.30
N VAL A 35 14.16 -21.54 -26.94
CA VAL A 35 13.39 -22.74 -26.58
C VAL A 35 13.30 -23.63 -27.82
N GLY A 36 14.01 -24.76 -27.80
CA GLY A 36 14.17 -25.60 -28.99
C GLY A 36 14.83 -24.82 -30.14
N LYS A 37 14.10 -24.63 -31.24
CA LYS A 37 14.55 -23.86 -32.42
C LYS A 37 14.18 -22.37 -32.36
N LEU A 38 13.44 -21.94 -31.34
CA LEU A 38 12.85 -20.61 -31.25
C LEU A 38 13.79 -19.68 -30.47
N THR A 39 14.32 -18.65 -31.12
CA THR A 39 15.08 -17.58 -30.44
C THR A 39 14.12 -16.62 -29.75
N ILE A 40 14.39 -16.32 -28.48
CA ILE A 40 13.59 -15.43 -27.65
C ILE A 40 14.34 -14.12 -27.45
N GLN A 41 13.69 -13.01 -27.79
CA GLN A 41 14.11 -11.67 -27.45
C GLN A 41 13.34 -11.21 -26.21
N TYR A 42 14.03 -10.58 -25.26
CA TYR A 42 13.39 -9.96 -24.10
C TYR A 42 13.55 -8.45 -24.16
N THR A 43 12.43 -7.73 -24.03
CA THR A 43 12.39 -6.27 -24.04
C THR A 43 11.74 -5.76 -22.77
N SER A 44 12.52 -5.12 -21.90
CA SER A 44 12.01 -4.46 -20.70
C SER A 44 11.53 -3.05 -21.02
N LEU A 45 10.30 -2.74 -20.63
CA LEU A 45 9.69 -1.42 -20.70
C LEU A 45 9.47 -0.88 -19.29
N ASP A 46 9.49 0.44 -19.17
CA ASP A 46 9.18 1.14 -17.93
C ASP A 46 7.73 1.60 -17.96
N ASP A 47 6.90 1.18 -17.00
CA ASP A 47 5.51 1.62 -16.87
C ASP A 47 5.36 2.88 -16.01
N SER A 48 6.47 3.42 -15.49
CA SER A 48 6.52 4.56 -14.59
C SER A 48 7.00 5.84 -15.24
N THR A 49 6.75 6.97 -14.57
CA THR A 49 7.31 8.26 -14.96
C THR A 49 7.86 9.02 -13.76
N ALA A 50 8.84 9.88 -14.00
CA ALA A 50 9.39 10.76 -12.97
C ALA A 50 8.32 11.72 -12.40
N GLN A 51 7.37 12.15 -13.23
CA GLN A 51 6.26 13.02 -12.85
C GLN A 51 5.30 12.33 -11.87
N ALA A 52 4.96 11.06 -12.13
CA ALA A 52 4.07 10.28 -11.28
C ALA A 52 4.77 9.73 -10.02
N GLY A 53 6.11 9.66 -10.01
CA GLY A 53 6.88 9.08 -8.92
C GLY A 53 6.67 7.57 -8.76
N GLY A 54 6.15 6.90 -9.80
CA GLY A 54 5.77 5.49 -9.83
C GLY A 54 5.07 5.15 -11.14
N TRP A 55 4.41 3.99 -11.20
CA TRP A 55 3.64 3.56 -12.38
C TRP A 55 2.66 4.64 -12.85
N ASP A 56 2.48 4.75 -14.16
CA ASP A 56 1.60 5.71 -14.80
C ASP A 56 0.63 4.97 -15.75
N PRO A 57 -0.70 5.20 -15.64
CA PRO A 57 -1.68 4.55 -16.52
C PRO A 57 -1.46 4.80 -18.02
N GLY A 58 -0.99 6.00 -18.38
CA GLY A 58 -0.73 6.37 -19.78
C GLY A 58 0.47 5.61 -20.34
N GLN A 59 1.55 5.55 -19.57
CA GLN A 59 2.74 4.77 -19.92
C GLN A 59 2.44 3.27 -19.96
N THR A 60 1.67 2.75 -19.01
CA THR A 60 1.20 1.36 -18.98
C THR A 60 0.41 1.03 -20.26
N SER A 61 -0.56 1.87 -20.62
CA SER A 61 -1.36 1.72 -21.84
C SER A 61 -0.49 1.76 -23.10
N SER A 62 0.50 2.66 -23.14
CA SER A 62 1.46 2.77 -24.25
C SER A 62 2.29 1.49 -24.42
N ASN A 63 2.83 0.95 -23.32
CA ASN A 63 3.61 -0.29 -23.31
C ASN A 63 2.77 -1.49 -23.75
N ALA A 64 1.55 -1.62 -23.25
CA ALA A 64 0.63 -2.68 -23.63
C ALA A 64 0.27 -2.62 -25.12
N ARG A 65 -0.02 -1.42 -25.66
CA ARG A 65 -0.28 -1.24 -27.09
C ARG A 65 0.93 -1.54 -27.95
N LYS A 66 2.14 -1.19 -27.49
CA LYS A 66 3.39 -1.54 -28.18
C LYS A 66 3.55 -3.04 -28.30
N ALA A 67 3.33 -3.79 -27.21
CA ALA A 67 3.40 -5.24 -27.23
C ALA A 67 2.28 -5.86 -28.11
N ALA A 68 1.05 -5.34 -28.02
CA ALA A 68 -0.08 -5.77 -28.83
C ALA A 68 0.08 -5.53 -30.33
N GLY A 69 0.77 -4.45 -30.73
CA GLY A 69 1.05 -4.12 -32.12
C GLY A 69 2.27 -4.84 -32.71
N ASP A 70 3.07 -5.51 -31.89
CA ASP A 70 4.23 -6.29 -32.35
C ASP A 70 3.82 -7.75 -32.59
N GLU A 71 3.72 -8.13 -33.87
CA GLU A 71 3.34 -9.49 -34.30
C GLU A 71 4.29 -10.59 -33.77
N SER A 72 5.49 -10.22 -33.33
CA SER A 72 6.45 -11.17 -32.76
C SER A 72 6.21 -11.46 -31.26
N THR A 73 5.34 -10.69 -30.60
CA THR A 73 5.05 -10.83 -29.18
C THR A 73 4.39 -12.18 -28.89
N ILE A 74 5.00 -12.95 -27.99
CA ILE A 74 4.45 -14.22 -27.50
C ILE A 74 4.05 -14.19 -26.04
N GLY A 75 4.48 -13.17 -25.29
CA GLY A 75 4.15 -13.04 -23.88
C GLY A 75 4.52 -11.69 -23.30
N TYR A 76 3.88 -11.37 -22.19
CA TYR A 76 4.03 -10.11 -21.48
C TYR A 76 4.21 -10.37 -19.98
N ILE A 77 5.30 -9.90 -19.38
CA ILE A 77 5.57 -9.99 -17.95
C ILE A 77 5.17 -8.65 -17.32
N GLY A 78 4.15 -8.67 -16.47
CA GLY A 78 3.68 -7.46 -15.81
C GLY A 78 2.18 -7.45 -15.57
N GLU A 79 1.64 -6.37 -15.03
CA GLU A 79 2.42 -5.27 -14.43
C GLU A 79 2.84 -5.63 -13.00
N PHE A 80 3.66 -4.81 -12.35
CA PHE A 80 3.95 -4.97 -10.92
C PHE A 80 2.75 -4.55 -10.05
N ASN A 81 2.13 -3.41 -10.38
CA ASN A 81 0.99 -2.85 -9.66
C ASN A 81 -0.34 -3.37 -10.22
N SER A 82 -1.27 -3.77 -9.34
CA SER A 82 -2.59 -4.28 -9.77
C SER A 82 -3.42 -3.27 -10.57
N GLY A 83 -3.32 -1.97 -10.24
CA GLY A 83 -3.97 -0.90 -10.98
C GLY A 83 -3.42 -0.73 -12.41
N ALA A 84 -2.13 -1.01 -12.62
CA ALA A 84 -1.52 -0.97 -13.95
C ALA A 84 -2.02 -2.16 -14.80
N THR A 85 -2.11 -3.36 -14.21
CA THR A 85 -2.71 -4.53 -14.90
C THR A 85 -4.16 -4.30 -15.29
N ALA A 86 -4.94 -3.59 -14.47
CA ALA A 86 -6.30 -3.21 -14.84
C ALA A 86 -6.36 -2.36 -16.13
N VAL A 87 -5.27 -1.68 -16.50
CA VAL A 87 -5.11 -0.91 -17.74
C VAL A 87 -4.58 -1.79 -18.89
N SER A 88 -3.53 -2.58 -18.66
CA SER A 88 -2.90 -3.36 -19.73
C SER A 88 -3.67 -4.62 -20.12
N LEU A 89 -4.35 -5.27 -19.17
CA LEU A 89 -5.00 -6.56 -19.39
C LEU A 89 -6.09 -6.54 -20.47
N PRO A 90 -7.04 -5.59 -20.50
CA PRO A 90 -8.01 -5.53 -21.61
C PRO A 90 -7.33 -5.45 -22.98
N LEU A 91 -6.28 -4.62 -23.11
CA LEU A 91 -5.56 -4.39 -24.37
C LEU A 91 -4.81 -5.65 -24.83
N LEU A 92 -4.13 -6.32 -23.91
CA LEU A 92 -3.41 -7.57 -24.20
C LEU A 92 -4.38 -8.74 -24.42
N ASN A 93 -5.53 -8.73 -23.75
CA ASN A 93 -6.59 -9.71 -23.94
C ASN A 93 -7.18 -9.66 -25.36
N GLU A 94 -7.49 -8.46 -25.86
CA GLU A 94 -7.96 -8.27 -27.25
C GLU A 94 -6.92 -8.75 -28.27
N ALA A 95 -5.63 -8.54 -27.98
CA ALA A 95 -4.53 -9.03 -28.80
C ALA A 95 -4.25 -10.54 -28.65
N GLY A 96 -4.90 -11.22 -27.70
CA GLY A 96 -4.66 -12.63 -27.41
C GLY A 96 -3.28 -12.92 -26.80
N ILE A 97 -2.61 -11.93 -26.22
CA ILE A 97 -1.27 -12.06 -25.64
C ILE A 97 -1.39 -12.54 -24.19
N PRO A 98 -0.68 -13.61 -23.80
CA PRO A 98 -0.65 -14.04 -22.41
C PRO A 98 0.16 -13.06 -21.55
N GLN A 99 -0.44 -12.63 -20.44
CA GLN A 99 0.14 -11.74 -19.45
C GLN A 99 0.40 -12.50 -18.14
N VAL A 100 1.61 -12.39 -17.59
CA VAL A 100 1.99 -13.00 -16.31
C VAL A 100 2.55 -11.95 -15.37
N SER A 101 1.86 -11.67 -14.27
CA SER A 101 2.33 -10.68 -13.29
C SER A 101 3.25 -11.28 -12.22
N PRO A 102 4.35 -10.59 -11.88
CA PRO A 102 5.20 -10.91 -10.74
C PRO A 102 4.81 -10.21 -9.43
N GLY A 103 3.78 -9.35 -9.41
CA GLY A 103 3.48 -8.48 -8.25
C GLY A 103 2.00 -8.32 -7.85
N ASN A 104 1.05 -8.73 -8.68
CA ASN A 104 -0.36 -8.37 -8.45
C ASN A 104 -1.09 -9.28 -7.47
N THR A 105 -1.69 -8.69 -6.43
CA THR A 105 -2.50 -9.40 -5.44
C THR A 105 -4.00 -9.16 -5.57
N ALA A 106 -4.44 -8.06 -6.22
CA ALA A 106 -5.87 -7.71 -6.29
C ALA A 106 -6.77 -8.87 -6.78
N VAL A 107 -7.83 -9.15 -6.02
CA VAL A 107 -8.76 -10.27 -6.24
C VAL A 107 -9.43 -10.17 -7.61
N GLY A 108 -9.97 -8.99 -7.90
CA GLY A 108 -10.75 -8.67 -9.09
C GLY A 108 -10.07 -8.83 -10.45
N ILE A 109 -8.75 -8.99 -10.49
CA ILE A 109 -8.05 -9.27 -11.75
C ILE A 109 -8.43 -10.67 -12.26
N THR A 110 -8.72 -11.63 -11.38
CA THR A 110 -8.93 -13.04 -11.78
C THR A 110 -10.24 -13.67 -11.29
N SER A 111 -10.93 -13.07 -10.31
CA SER A 111 -12.16 -13.63 -9.73
C SER A 111 -13.11 -12.54 -9.26
N ASP A 112 -14.36 -12.93 -9.04
CA ASP A 112 -15.45 -12.14 -8.46
C ASP A 112 -15.64 -12.38 -6.95
N ASP A 113 -14.72 -13.12 -6.33
CA ASP A 113 -14.64 -13.34 -4.88
C ASP A 113 -14.69 -12.03 -4.06
N PRO A 114 -15.05 -12.09 -2.76
CA PRO A 114 -15.00 -10.95 -1.86
C PRO A 114 -13.69 -10.15 -1.98
N GLY A 115 -13.81 -8.85 -2.23
CA GLY A 115 -12.69 -7.96 -2.56
C GLY A 115 -12.59 -7.58 -4.03
N ALA A 116 -13.35 -8.24 -4.92
CA ALA A 116 -13.55 -7.78 -6.30
C ALA A 116 -14.53 -6.59 -6.37
N GLY A 117 -14.28 -5.69 -7.32
CA GLY A 117 -15.14 -4.57 -7.65
C GLY A 117 -16.23 -4.93 -8.68
N PRO A 118 -17.17 -4.01 -8.95
CA PRO A 118 -18.24 -4.25 -9.92
C PRO A 118 -17.71 -4.59 -11.32
N GLY A 119 -18.28 -5.64 -11.92
CA GLY A 119 -17.94 -6.12 -13.27
C GLY A 119 -16.58 -6.83 -13.36
N GLU A 120 -15.89 -7.03 -12.25
CA GLU A 120 -14.69 -7.83 -12.19
C GLU A 120 -15.03 -9.33 -12.07
N PRO A 121 -14.21 -10.21 -12.67
CA PRO A 121 -13.03 -9.90 -13.47
C PRO A 121 -13.34 -9.58 -14.95
N ASP A 122 -14.58 -9.80 -15.40
CA ASP A 122 -14.92 -9.89 -16.83
C ASP A 122 -14.69 -8.59 -17.62
N LYS A 123 -14.76 -7.42 -16.98
CA LYS A 123 -14.40 -6.14 -17.60
C LYS A 123 -12.96 -6.11 -18.13
N TYR A 124 -12.07 -6.95 -17.60
CA TYR A 124 -10.68 -7.07 -18.04
C TYR A 124 -10.48 -8.05 -19.19
N TYR A 125 -11.51 -8.83 -19.54
CA TYR A 125 -11.43 -9.89 -20.55
C TYR A 125 -12.49 -9.67 -21.64
N PRO A 126 -12.38 -8.61 -22.46
CA PRO A 126 -13.36 -8.31 -23.51
C PRO A 126 -13.56 -9.44 -24.52
N THR A 127 -12.58 -10.34 -24.70
CA THR A 127 -12.71 -11.51 -25.57
C THR A 127 -13.48 -12.68 -24.94
N GLY A 128 -13.78 -12.61 -23.64
CA GLY A 128 -14.33 -13.71 -22.84
C GLY A 128 -13.34 -14.84 -22.55
N LYS A 129 -12.09 -14.76 -23.05
CA LYS A 129 -11.04 -15.76 -22.79
C LYS A 129 -10.07 -15.24 -21.74
N ARG A 130 -9.64 -16.09 -20.81
CA ARG A 130 -8.60 -15.73 -19.84
C ARG A 130 -7.22 -15.73 -20.52
N THR A 131 -6.50 -14.62 -20.41
CA THR A 131 -5.13 -14.45 -20.92
C THR A 131 -4.14 -14.04 -19.83
N TYR A 132 -4.53 -14.12 -18.55
CA TYR A 132 -3.72 -13.62 -17.43
C TYR A 132 -3.43 -14.70 -16.40
N ALA A 133 -2.21 -14.68 -15.87
CA ALA A 133 -1.80 -15.42 -14.69
C ALA A 133 -0.95 -14.53 -13.75
N ARG A 134 -0.78 -14.97 -12.50
CA ARG A 134 0.11 -14.37 -11.51
C ARG A 134 0.90 -15.48 -10.82
N ILE A 135 2.14 -15.21 -10.42
CA ILE A 135 3.02 -16.21 -9.76
C ILE A 135 2.94 -16.18 -8.23
N LEU A 136 2.07 -15.33 -7.69
CA LEU A 136 1.86 -15.12 -6.26
C LEU A 136 0.37 -15.21 -5.91
N PRO A 137 0.01 -15.54 -4.66
CA PRO A 137 -1.37 -15.61 -4.25
C PRO A 137 -2.06 -14.25 -4.37
N LYS A 138 -3.34 -14.25 -4.75
CA LYS A 138 -4.20 -13.08 -4.62
C LYS A 138 -4.45 -12.76 -3.14
N ASP A 139 -4.93 -11.55 -2.86
CA ASP A 139 -5.39 -11.18 -1.52
C ASP A 139 -6.52 -12.12 -1.07
N PHE A 140 -6.61 -12.35 0.23
CA PHE A 140 -7.65 -13.18 0.85
C PHE A 140 -8.47 -12.33 1.79
N ASP A 141 -9.80 -12.52 1.78
CA ASP A 141 -10.64 -11.99 2.86
C ASP A 141 -10.30 -12.78 4.14
N PRO A 142 -9.90 -12.12 5.24
CA PRO A 142 -9.71 -12.78 6.53
C PRO A 142 -10.91 -13.61 6.99
N LYS A 143 -12.13 -13.30 6.52
CA LYS A 143 -13.35 -14.07 6.79
C LYS A 143 -13.36 -15.45 6.14
N ASP A 144 -12.63 -15.65 5.05
CA ASP A 144 -12.64 -16.88 4.25
C ASP A 144 -11.45 -17.82 4.56
N GLY A 145 -10.74 -17.59 5.66
CA GLY A 145 -9.72 -18.52 6.16
C GLY A 145 -8.42 -17.87 6.62
N GLY A 146 -8.19 -16.60 6.27
CA GLY A 146 -7.10 -15.76 6.80
C GLY A 146 -5.73 -16.43 6.92
N LEU A 147 -4.95 -16.00 7.91
CA LEU A 147 -3.75 -16.74 8.30
C LEU A 147 -4.15 -18.02 9.04
N PRO A 148 -3.48 -19.17 8.79
CA PRO A 148 -3.68 -20.39 9.56
C PRO A 148 -3.60 -20.10 11.07
N VAL A 149 -4.51 -20.68 11.86
CA VAL A 149 -4.67 -20.35 13.29
C VAL A 149 -3.37 -20.52 14.08
N ASP A 150 -2.56 -21.52 13.74
CA ASP A 150 -1.26 -21.77 14.38
C ASP A 150 -0.21 -20.71 14.03
N VAL A 151 -0.26 -20.15 12.82
CA VAL A 151 0.57 -19.01 12.38
C VAL A 151 0.06 -17.72 13.00
N ALA A 152 -1.24 -17.44 12.91
CA ALA A 152 -1.89 -16.24 13.45
C ALA A 152 -1.55 -16.01 14.93
N LYS A 153 -1.55 -17.08 15.73
CA LYS A 153 -1.15 -17.05 17.15
C LYS A 153 0.30 -16.60 17.41
N ARG A 154 1.18 -16.66 16.39
CA ARG A 154 2.60 -16.28 16.48
C ARG A 154 2.90 -14.92 15.85
N VAL A 155 1.93 -14.31 15.17
CA VAL A 155 2.09 -13.00 14.54
C VAL A 155 1.85 -11.90 15.57
N LEU A 156 2.83 -11.00 15.70
CA LEU A 156 2.73 -9.77 16.49
C LEU A 156 2.84 -8.57 15.55
N ILE A 157 1.97 -7.59 15.76
CA ILE A 157 1.91 -6.34 15.01
C ILE A 157 2.14 -5.20 15.98
N THR A 158 3.14 -4.36 15.70
CA THR A 158 3.41 -3.15 16.49
C THR A 158 2.76 -1.94 15.85
N ILE A 159 2.08 -1.12 16.64
CA ILE A 159 1.41 0.09 16.20
C ILE A 159 1.86 1.24 17.12
N PRO A 160 2.27 2.41 16.58
CA PRO A 160 2.61 3.57 17.41
C PRO A 160 1.45 4.01 18.31
N GLY A 161 1.75 4.33 19.56
CA GLY A 161 0.76 4.65 20.59
C GLY A 161 0.19 3.42 21.29
N VAL A 162 -0.58 3.65 22.35
CA VAL A 162 -1.20 2.62 23.18
C VAL A 162 -2.60 2.23 22.69
N ALA A 163 -3.18 1.17 23.23
CA ALA A 163 -4.56 0.79 22.91
C ALA A 163 -5.60 1.77 23.50
N PRO A 164 -6.81 1.90 22.91
CA PRO A 164 -7.85 2.80 23.39
C PRO A 164 -8.20 2.64 24.88
N GLU A 165 -8.10 1.42 25.41
CA GLU A 165 -8.35 1.12 26.83
C GLU A 165 -7.33 1.78 27.76
N GLU A 166 -6.10 1.97 27.28
CA GLU A 166 -4.98 2.60 27.98
C GLU A 166 -4.95 4.12 27.79
N TYR A 167 -5.85 4.71 27.00
CA TYR A 167 -5.90 6.16 26.86
C TYR A 167 -6.15 6.88 28.19
N PRO A 168 -5.53 8.05 28.39
CA PRO A 168 -5.83 8.93 29.52
C PRO A 168 -7.28 9.44 29.45
N PRO A 169 -7.77 10.11 30.51
CA PRO A 169 -9.14 10.63 30.56
C PRO A 169 -9.54 11.46 29.32
N ALA A 170 -8.62 12.28 28.79
CA ALA A 170 -8.85 13.08 27.58
C ALA A 170 -9.12 12.20 26.35
N GLY A 171 -8.32 11.16 26.12
CA GLY A 171 -8.55 10.21 25.02
C GLY A 171 -9.84 9.39 25.20
N LYS A 172 -10.17 9.01 26.44
CA LYS A 172 -11.46 8.35 26.75
C LYS A 172 -12.64 9.27 26.50
N GLN A 173 -12.50 10.57 26.74
CA GLN A 173 -13.52 11.56 26.42
C GLN A 173 -13.67 11.73 24.91
N PHE A 174 -12.57 11.79 24.16
CA PHE A 174 -12.60 11.81 22.70
C PHE A 174 -13.41 10.64 22.12
N LEU A 175 -13.19 9.41 22.60
CA LEU A 175 -13.92 8.23 22.11
C LEU A 175 -15.43 8.37 22.33
N LYS A 176 -15.86 8.86 23.50
CA LYS A 176 -17.28 9.12 23.81
C LYS A 176 -17.86 10.20 22.91
N ASP A 177 -17.15 11.30 22.72
CA ASP A 177 -17.60 12.42 21.88
C ASP A 177 -17.69 12.01 20.41
N PHE A 178 -16.76 11.17 19.95
CA PHE A 178 -16.77 10.62 18.60
C PHE A 178 -17.95 9.67 18.39
N GLU A 179 -18.18 8.73 19.32
CA GLU A 179 -19.36 7.85 19.28
C GLU A 179 -20.67 8.66 19.29
N ALA A 180 -20.78 9.67 20.15
CA ALA A 180 -21.97 10.51 20.23
C ALA A 180 -22.23 11.29 18.93
N LYS A 181 -21.18 11.74 18.24
CA LYS A 181 -21.31 12.55 17.03
C LYS A 181 -21.48 11.72 15.76
N TYR A 182 -20.79 10.59 15.65
CA TYR A 182 -20.69 9.81 14.42
C TYR A 182 -21.31 8.40 14.53
N GLY A 183 -21.75 7.98 15.72
CA GLY A 183 -22.33 6.66 15.95
C GLY A 183 -21.33 5.51 15.94
N GLU A 184 -20.02 5.81 15.97
CA GLU A 184 -18.95 4.82 15.88
C GLU A 184 -18.27 4.65 17.25
N LYS A 185 -18.54 3.52 17.90
CA LYS A 185 -18.06 3.20 19.25
C LYS A 185 -16.56 2.94 19.33
N ASN A 186 -15.99 2.38 18.27
CA ASN A 186 -14.57 2.02 18.18
C ASN A 186 -13.99 2.66 16.92
N PRO A 187 -13.78 3.99 16.92
CA PRO A 187 -13.25 4.66 15.74
C PRO A 187 -11.88 4.12 15.37
N ASP A 188 -11.60 4.12 14.07
CA ASP A 188 -10.26 3.85 13.58
C ASP A 188 -9.25 4.80 14.27
N ARG A 189 -8.06 4.28 14.60
CA ARG A 189 -7.01 5.04 15.33
C ARG A 189 -6.59 6.32 14.62
N TYR A 190 -6.70 6.39 13.29
CA TYR A 190 -6.41 7.62 12.54
C TYR A 190 -7.39 8.76 12.89
N ALA A 191 -8.58 8.46 13.41
CA ALA A 191 -9.50 9.48 13.91
C ALA A 191 -8.90 10.24 15.10
N VAL A 192 -8.30 9.52 16.07
CA VAL A 192 -7.68 10.15 17.24
C VAL A 192 -6.37 10.87 16.87
N TYR A 193 -5.59 10.33 15.92
CA TYR A 193 -4.41 11.04 15.39
C TYR A 193 -4.80 12.34 14.69
N GLY A 194 -5.85 12.33 13.86
CA GLY A 194 -6.36 13.52 13.20
C GLY A 194 -6.89 14.55 14.21
N TYR A 195 -7.61 14.09 15.23
CA TYR A 195 -8.09 14.95 16.31
C TYR A 195 -6.95 15.64 17.06
N GLU A 196 -5.92 14.90 17.49
CA GLU A 196 -4.80 15.50 18.22
C GLU A 196 -3.97 16.41 17.32
N SER A 197 -3.78 16.06 16.04
CA SER A 197 -3.07 16.91 15.08
C SER A 197 -3.74 18.28 14.94
N MET A 198 -5.06 18.31 14.78
CA MET A 198 -5.82 19.55 14.73
C MET A 198 -5.75 20.30 16.08
N SER A 199 -5.91 19.58 17.20
CA SER A 199 -5.87 20.17 18.53
C SER A 199 -4.52 20.82 18.84
N LEU A 200 -3.40 20.23 18.41
CA LEU A 200 -2.05 20.79 18.53
C LEU A 200 -1.91 22.09 17.70
N ILE A 201 -2.39 22.10 16.46
CA ILE A 201 -2.34 23.28 15.60
C ILE A 201 -3.16 24.42 16.21
N LEU A 202 -4.39 24.14 16.66
CA LEU A 202 -5.27 25.13 17.28
C LEU A 202 -4.66 25.70 18.57
N ASP A 203 -4.00 24.87 19.37
CA ASP A 203 -3.26 25.31 20.55
C ASP A 203 -2.08 26.21 20.19
N ALA A 204 -1.29 25.84 19.17
CA ALA A 204 -0.18 26.65 18.69
C ALA A 204 -0.65 28.03 18.17
N ILE A 205 -1.75 28.07 17.40
CA ILE A 205 -2.39 29.32 16.93
C ILE A 205 -2.82 30.17 18.13
N LYS A 206 -3.45 29.55 19.13
CA LYS A 206 -3.88 30.25 20.34
C LYS A 206 -2.68 30.83 21.10
N ARG A 207 -1.59 30.08 21.23
CA ARG A 207 -0.35 30.55 21.89
C ARG A 207 0.38 31.64 21.09
N ALA A 208 0.22 31.66 19.76
CA ALA A 208 0.76 32.74 18.91
C ALA A 208 0.00 34.07 19.06
N GLY A 209 -1.19 34.07 19.69
CA GLY A 209 -1.94 35.27 20.03
C GLY A 209 -2.34 36.09 18.80
N GLU A 210 -2.00 37.38 18.79
CA GLU A 210 -2.28 38.29 17.66
C GLU A 210 -1.61 37.87 16.35
N LYS A 211 -0.59 37.00 16.41
CA LYS A 211 0.10 36.43 15.25
C LYS A 211 -0.42 35.04 14.87
N GLY A 212 -1.61 34.66 15.33
CA GLY A 212 -2.20 33.34 15.06
C GLY A 212 -2.48 33.06 13.57
N ASP A 213 -2.47 34.09 12.72
CA ASP A 213 -2.57 33.99 11.26
C ASP A 213 -1.21 34.00 10.53
N ASP A 214 -0.11 34.19 11.26
CA ASP A 214 1.26 34.14 10.73
C ASP A 214 1.85 32.72 10.82
N ARG A 215 2.23 32.17 9.66
CA ARG A 215 2.73 30.79 9.55
C ARG A 215 4.01 30.55 10.35
N ALA A 216 4.91 31.53 10.42
CA ALA A 216 6.18 31.38 11.13
C ALA A 216 5.96 31.40 12.64
N ALA A 217 5.09 32.28 13.13
CA ALA A 217 4.71 32.35 14.53
C ALA A 217 4.02 31.07 15.02
N VAL A 218 3.11 30.51 14.21
CA VAL A 218 2.45 29.23 14.54
C VAL A 218 3.46 28.08 14.58
N LEU A 219 4.38 28.01 13.60
CA LEU A 219 5.42 26.99 13.57
C LEU A 219 6.34 27.06 14.79
N GLU A 220 6.76 28.27 15.19
CA GLU A 220 7.54 28.49 16.40
C GLU A 220 6.82 27.92 17.63
N GLN A 221 5.51 28.15 17.75
CA GLN A 221 4.72 27.62 18.86
C GLN A 221 4.57 26.10 18.82
N ILE A 222 4.50 25.46 17.65
CA ILE A 222 4.49 23.99 17.55
C ILE A 222 5.77 23.40 18.18
N PHE A 223 6.95 23.90 17.79
CA PHE A 223 8.24 23.44 18.33
C PHE A 223 8.48 23.84 19.80
N ALA A 224 7.78 24.86 20.29
CA ALA A 224 7.81 25.26 21.70
C ALA A 224 6.99 24.33 22.63
N THR A 225 6.30 23.33 22.10
CA THR A 225 5.47 22.39 22.88
C THR A 225 6.34 21.46 23.73
N LYS A 226 6.11 21.39 25.05
CA LYS A 226 6.87 20.53 25.98
C LYS A 226 6.01 19.66 26.89
N ASP A 227 4.95 20.21 27.47
CA ASP A 227 4.11 19.53 28.47
C ASP A 227 2.62 19.62 28.09
N ARG A 228 2.30 19.40 26.82
CA ARG A 228 0.92 19.47 26.33
C ARG A 228 0.16 18.23 26.79
N GLU A 229 -0.92 18.45 27.52
CA GLU A 229 -1.90 17.40 27.82
C GLU A 229 -2.79 17.17 26.59
N GLY A 230 -2.58 16.03 25.92
CA GLY A 230 -3.37 15.61 24.76
C GLY A 230 -4.11 14.30 24.98
N VAL A 231 -4.80 13.82 23.95
CA VAL A 231 -5.56 12.56 23.99
C VAL A 231 -4.68 11.32 24.18
N PHE A 232 -3.38 11.41 23.90
CA PHE A 232 -2.38 10.35 24.10
C PHE A 232 -1.64 10.44 25.43
N GLY A 233 -1.82 11.52 26.18
CA GLY A 233 -1.09 11.81 27.42
C GLY A 233 -0.33 13.12 27.31
N THR A 234 0.57 13.35 28.27
CA THR A 234 1.42 14.54 28.28
C THR A 234 2.60 14.34 27.32
N TYR A 235 2.80 15.27 26.39
CA TYR A 235 3.86 15.19 25.39
C TYR A 235 4.43 16.56 25.00
N GLY A 236 5.61 16.54 24.40
CA GLY A 236 6.25 17.66 23.72
C GLY A 236 6.55 17.35 22.25
N ILE A 237 6.99 18.38 21.53
CA ILE A 237 7.60 18.24 20.21
C ILE A 237 9.10 18.52 20.35
N ASP A 238 9.91 17.61 19.85
CA ASP A 238 11.36 17.72 19.89
C ASP A 238 11.88 18.66 18.77
N LYS A 239 13.19 18.87 18.71
CA LYS A 239 13.80 19.77 17.71
C LYS A 239 13.71 19.24 16.27
N ASN A 240 13.46 17.95 16.08
CA ASN A 240 13.33 17.31 14.77
C ASN A 240 11.87 17.31 14.29
N GLY A 241 10.92 17.59 15.19
CA GLY A 241 9.49 17.57 14.93
C GLY A 241 8.79 16.31 15.41
N ASP A 242 9.48 15.47 16.20
CA ASP A 242 8.96 14.22 16.73
C ASP A 242 8.23 14.45 18.05
N ILE A 243 7.17 13.66 18.28
CA ILE A 243 6.48 13.61 19.57
C ILE A 243 7.35 12.90 20.61
N THR A 244 7.37 13.39 21.84
CA THR A 244 8.17 12.77 22.93
C THR A 244 7.56 11.49 23.49
N LEU A 245 6.36 11.11 23.08
CA LEU A 245 5.73 9.84 23.47
C LEU A 245 6.18 8.73 22.53
N THR A 246 6.76 7.68 23.11
CA THR A 246 7.34 6.54 22.39
C THR A 246 6.64 5.18 22.56
N PRO A 247 5.50 5.01 23.28
CA PRO A 247 4.95 3.67 23.46
C PRO A 247 4.41 3.10 22.16
N TYR A 248 4.54 1.79 22.00
CA TYR A 248 3.94 1.00 20.92
C TYR A 248 3.02 -0.05 21.49
N GLY A 249 1.81 -0.13 20.97
CA GLY A 249 0.90 -1.24 21.21
C GLY A 249 1.33 -2.46 20.38
N VAL A 250 1.49 -3.59 21.03
CA VAL A 250 1.67 -4.91 20.43
C VAL A 250 0.31 -5.59 20.36
N TYR A 251 -0.03 -6.07 19.17
CA TYR A 251 -1.30 -6.74 18.88
C TYR A 251 -1.02 -8.13 18.33
N ARG A 252 -1.84 -9.10 18.71
CA ARG A 252 -1.86 -10.46 18.17
C ARG A 252 -3.07 -10.66 17.29
N ILE A 253 -3.02 -11.66 16.41
CA ILE A 253 -4.19 -12.04 15.61
C ILE A 253 -4.97 -13.12 16.35
N LYS A 254 -6.25 -12.86 16.63
CA LYS A 254 -7.20 -13.81 17.21
C LYS A 254 -8.50 -13.76 16.41
N ASP A 255 -8.93 -14.92 15.91
CA ASP A 255 -10.17 -15.07 15.12
C ASP A 255 -10.21 -14.09 13.92
N GLY A 256 -9.07 -13.91 13.25
CA GLY A 256 -8.92 -12.99 12.11
C GLY A 256 -8.84 -11.50 12.46
N GLN A 257 -8.93 -11.14 13.74
CA GLN A 257 -8.90 -9.75 14.22
C GLN A 257 -7.63 -9.45 15.01
N THR A 258 -7.19 -8.20 14.96
CA THR A 258 -6.14 -7.71 15.84
C THR A 258 -6.70 -7.50 17.24
N VAL A 259 -6.06 -8.11 18.23
CA VAL A 259 -6.40 -7.97 19.65
C VAL A 259 -5.17 -7.44 20.37
N PHE A 260 -5.34 -6.39 21.16
CA PHE A 260 -4.27 -5.84 21.97
C PHE A 260 -3.67 -6.92 22.88
N ASP A 261 -2.35 -6.95 22.95
CA ASP A 261 -1.59 -7.88 23.78
C ASP A 261 -0.90 -7.14 24.93
N ARG A 262 -0.05 -6.15 24.60
CA ARG A 262 0.70 -5.36 25.58
C ARG A 262 1.25 -4.08 24.95
N SER A 263 1.61 -3.10 25.76
CA SER A 263 2.40 -1.95 25.32
C SER A 263 3.89 -2.18 25.57
N VAL A 264 4.75 -1.63 24.72
CA VAL A 264 6.22 -1.68 24.82
C VAL A 264 6.81 -0.31 24.56
N GLU A 265 7.95 -0.02 25.18
CA GLU A 265 8.78 1.13 24.85
C GLU A 265 9.95 0.67 23.96
N PRO A 266 10.38 1.46 22.98
CA PRO A 266 11.58 1.18 22.21
C PRO A 266 12.83 1.21 23.11
N GLU A 267 13.73 0.24 22.93
CA GLU A 267 15.03 0.24 23.60
C GLU A 267 15.99 1.21 22.90
N GLY A 268 16.66 2.10 23.65
CA GLY A 268 17.77 2.92 23.15
C GLY A 268 17.42 4.29 22.57
N THR A 269 16.24 4.85 22.90
CA THR A 269 15.87 6.24 22.63
C THR A 269 16.51 7.23 23.61
#